data_AF-A0A8C2X388-F1
#
_entry.id   AF-A0A8C2X388-F1
#
_cell.length_a   1.000
_cell.length_b   1.000
_cell.length_c   1.000
_cell.angle_alpha   90.00
_cell.angle_beta   90.00
_cell.angle_gamma   90.00
#
_symmetry.space_group_name_H-M   'P 1'
#
loop_
_entity.id
_entity.type
_entity.pdbx_description
1 polymer ?
#
loop_
_entity_poly.entity_id
_entity_poly.type
_entity_poly.pdbx_seq_one_letter_code
_entity_poly.pdbx_strand_id
1 'polypeptide(L)'
;HSLFLCRLVRCVRCPVAYHATDLCMAAGCVVLSNNSIICPNHFTPRRGVKNHEHVNVSWCFVCTEGGSLLCCESCPAAFHRECLKMEMPKGSWYCNDCKAGKKPRFKDILWVKVGRYRWWPAEVSHPKTIPENIQRMKHDVGEFPVHFFGSNDYLWTYQARVFPYMDVDANSKEKMGKGVDATYKKALEEAAVRFRELQAEKELRQLQEDRKNDRKPPPYKHIKVNRPIGKVQIFTADLSEIPRCNCKATDESPCGMDSECINRMLLYECHPQVCPAGERCLNQAFSKRQYSQVEIFRTLSRGWGLRCGHDIKKGQFVSEYVGEVIDEEECRSRIRHAQENDICNFYMLTLDKDRIIDAGPKGNEARFMNHCCQPNCETQKWTVSGDTRVGLFSLVDVAAGTELTFNYNLECLGNGKTVCKCGAPNCSGFLGVRPKVRNNPPPSDDKGRKMKGRGHGKRKKKVVVAKEREDECFSCGDGGQMVSCKRPGCPKVYHADCLNLTKRPAGRWECPWHQCDICNKDAASFCEMCPSSYCNQHREGLLFISKLDGKLCCSEHDPCGPDPLEPVCHCMEEILGQN
;
A
#
# COMPACT_ATOMS: atom_id res chain seq x y z
N HIS A 1 18.68 14.27 11.32
CA HIS A 1 19.51 15.43 11.70
C HIS A 1 20.32 16.04 10.54
N SER A 2 20.41 15.44 9.35
CA SER A 2 21.18 16.00 8.22
C SER A 2 20.48 17.07 7.36
N LEU A 3 19.15 17.21 7.41
CA LEU A 3 18.42 18.30 6.72
C LEU A 3 18.46 19.65 7.47
N PHE A 4 18.86 19.64 8.76
CA PHE A 4 18.88 20.83 9.61
C PHE A 4 20.14 21.70 9.50
N LEU A 5 21.09 21.34 8.62
CA LEU A 5 22.28 22.16 8.34
C LEU A 5 22.19 22.94 7.02
N CYS A 6 21.09 22.80 6.27
CA CYS A 6 20.86 23.61 5.09
C CYS A 6 20.31 24.99 5.50
N ARG A 7 21.09 26.03 5.22
CA ARG A 7 20.72 27.43 5.41
C ARG A 7 19.37 27.71 4.73
N LEU A 8 18.43 28.28 5.46
CA LEU A 8 17.13 28.68 4.90
C LEU A 8 17.25 30.03 4.18
N VAL A 9 16.60 30.14 3.03
CA VAL A 9 16.34 31.42 2.35
C VAL A 9 14.87 31.80 2.54
N ARG A 10 14.62 33.06 2.87
CA ARG A 10 13.28 33.56 3.20
C ARG A 10 12.78 34.53 2.14
N CYS A 11 11.49 34.45 1.83
CA CYS A 11 10.84 35.45 1.01
C CYS A 11 10.77 36.78 1.78
N VAL A 12 11.13 37.89 1.13
CA VAL A 12 11.03 39.22 1.76
C VAL A 12 9.61 39.81 1.70
N ARG A 13 8.68 39.14 0.99
CA ARG A 13 7.30 39.61 0.77
C ARG A 13 6.22 38.73 1.39
N CYS A 14 6.57 37.54 1.89
CA CYS A 14 5.63 36.66 2.61
C CYS A 14 6.39 35.67 3.51
N PRO A 15 5.70 34.92 4.39
CA PRO A 15 6.33 34.00 5.34
C PRO A 15 6.99 32.75 4.72
N VAL A 16 6.97 32.58 3.40
CA VAL A 16 7.53 31.40 2.72
C VAL A 16 9.05 31.35 2.86
N ALA A 17 9.58 30.16 3.15
CA ALA A 17 11.00 29.87 3.18
C ALA A 17 11.30 28.56 2.45
N TYR A 18 12.50 28.46 1.87
CA TYR A 18 13.01 27.24 1.26
C TYR A 18 14.40 26.92 1.81
N HIS A 19 14.83 25.67 1.74
CA HIS A 19 16.25 25.36 1.86
C HIS A 19 17.00 25.98 0.68
N ALA A 20 18.19 26.54 0.93
CA ALA A 20 19.05 27.18 -0.07
C ALA A 20 19.73 26.14 -1.00
N THR A 21 18.95 25.26 -1.60
CA THR A 21 19.40 24.23 -2.54
C THR A 21 18.44 24.19 -3.73
N ASP A 22 18.99 23.90 -4.92
CA ASP A 22 18.19 23.83 -6.15
C ASP A 22 17.11 22.73 -6.11
N LEU A 23 17.23 21.80 -5.17
CA LEU A 23 16.32 20.67 -4.97
C LEU A 23 15.07 21.02 -4.15
N CYS A 24 15.15 22.06 -3.33
CA CYS A 24 14.07 22.46 -2.43
C CYS A 24 13.47 23.81 -2.79
N MET A 25 14.24 24.68 -3.46
CA MET A 25 13.78 25.99 -3.88
C MET A 25 12.76 25.87 -5.01
N ALA A 26 11.63 26.58 -4.89
CA ALA A 26 10.67 26.66 -5.98
C ALA A 26 11.29 27.39 -7.20
N ALA A 27 11.06 26.85 -8.39
CA ALA A 27 11.42 27.51 -9.63
C ALA A 27 10.67 28.84 -9.76
N GLY A 28 11.36 29.86 -10.27
CA GLY A 28 10.85 31.24 -10.37
C GLY A 28 11.08 32.08 -9.12
N CYS A 29 11.76 31.56 -8.09
CA CYS A 29 12.32 32.42 -7.04
C CYS A 29 13.37 33.37 -7.64
N VAL A 30 13.28 34.65 -7.28
CA VAL A 30 14.35 35.62 -7.58
C VAL A 30 15.24 35.75 -6.35
N VAL A 31 16.52 35.38 -6.50
CA VAL A 31 17.50 35.48 -5.42
C VAL A 31 18.00 36.91 -5.31
N LEU A 32 17.80 37.53 -4.14
CA LEU A 32 18.26 38.88 -3.85
C LEU A 32 19.60 38.88 -3.12
N SER A 33 19.80 37.92 -2.21
CA SER A 33 21.04 37.72 -1.46
C SER A 33 21.14 36.26 -1.00
N ASN A 34 22.21 35.91 -0.29
CA ASN A 34 22.42 34.57 0.27
C ASN A 34 21.31 34.09 1.23
N ASN A 35 20.48 35.00 1.77
CA ASN A 35 19.41 34.68 2.73
C ASN A 35 18.01 35.11 2.29
N SER A 36 17.91 35.88 1.21
CA SER A 36 16.68 36.57 0.85
C SER A 36 16.31 36.30 -0.60
N ILE A 37 15.05 35.96 -0.82
CA ILE A 37 14.46 35.72 -2.12
C ILE A 37 13.15 36.50 -2.27
N ILE A 38 12.62 36.57 -3.49
CA ILE A 38 11.19 36.81 -3.73
C ILE A 38 10.62 35.51 -4.30
N CYS A 39 9.65 34.90 -3.61
CA CYS A 39 9.08 33.62 -4.02
C CYS A 39 8.04 33.78 -5.16
N PRO A 40 7.72 32.70 -5.90
CA PRO A 40 6.79 32.72 -7.03
C PRO A 40 5.36 33.12 -6.69
N ASN A 41 4.97 33.10 -5.42
CA ASN A 41 3.63 33.55 -4.99
C ASN A 41 3.37 35.04 -5.27
N HIS A 42 4.42 35.80 -5.61
CA HIS A 42 4.32 37.22 -5.98
C HIS A 42 4.38 37.45 -7.49
N PHE A 43 4.15 36.40 -8.30
CA PHE A 43 3.95 36.57 -9.74
C PHE A 43 2.64 37.30 -10.01
N THR A 44 2.66 38.20 -10.99
CA THR A 44 1.45 38.86 -11.50
C THR A 44 1.41 38.70 -13.02
N PRO A 45 0.39 38.03 -13.59
CA PRO A 45 0.25 37.88 -15.03
C PRO A 45 0.19 39.24 -15.73
N ARG A 46 0.99 39.42 -16.79
CA ARG A 46 1.00 40.64 -17.61
C ARG A 46 -0.13 40.59 -18.63
N ARG A 47 -0.98 41.62 -18.67
CA ARG A 47 -2.05 41.73 -19.69
C ARG A 47 -1.44 41.81 -21.09
N GLY A 48 -2.03 41.07 -22.04
CA GLY A 48 -1.60 41.07 -23.45
C GLY A 48 -0.41 40.15 -23.78
N VAL A 49 0.23 39.51 -22.79
CA VAL A 49 1.29 38.54 -23.04
C VAL A 49 0.67 37.14 -23.16
N LYS A 50 0.61 36.59 -24.37
CA LYS A 50 -0.01 35.28 -24.66
C LYS A 50 0.52 34.12 -23.80
N ASN A 51 1.74 34.23 -23.28
CA ASN A 51 2.36 33.22 -22.42
C ASN A 51 2.02 33.40 -20.93
N HIS A 52 1.29 34.45 -20.54
CA HIS A 52 0.82 34.71 -19.16
C HIS A 52 -0.67 34.39 -18.96
N GLU A 53 -1.42 33.98 -20.00
CA GLU A 53 -2.82 33.58 -19.81
C GLU A 53 -2.88 32.25 -19.06
N HIS A 54 -3.82 32.11 -18.12
CA HIS A 54 -4.05 30.86 -17.42
C HIS A 54 -4.60 29.81 -18.39
N VAL A 55 -4.13 28.57 -18.31
CA VAL A 55 -4.64 27.46 -19.12
C VAL A 55 -5.06 26.33 -18.22
N ASN A 56 -6.16 25.66 -18.54
CA ASN A 56 -6.59 24.41 -17.91
C ASN A 56 -6.63 23.30 -18.96
N VAL A 57 -6.36 22.07 -18.52
CA VAL A 57 -6.57 20.90 -19.38
C VAL A 57 -8.06 20.65 -19.58
N SER A 58 -8.40 19.94 -20.65
CA SER A 58 -9.78 19.57 -20.99
C SER A 58 -10.16 18.15 -20.53
N TRP A 59 -9.39 17.57 -19.61
CA TRP A 59 -9.61 16.22 -19.07
C TRP A 59 -9.38 16.20 -17.56
N CYS A 60 -9.99 15.23 -16.90
CA CYS A 60 -9.82 15.02 -15.46
C CYS A 60 -8.49 14.33 -15.14
N PHE A 61 -7.74 14.84 -14.17
CA PHE A 61 -6.48 14.24 -13.71
C PHE A 61 -6.66 12.89 -12.99
N VAL A 62 -7.88 12.51 -12.62
CA VAL A 62 -8.18 11.23 -11.94
C VAL A 62 -8.62 10.16 -12.92
N CYS A 63 -9.62 10.43 -13.76
CA CYS A 63 -10.18 9.43 -14.67
C CYS A 63 -9.75 9.59 -16.13
N THR A 64 -9.02 10.66 -16.49
CA THR A 64 -8.58 10.99 -17.86
C THR A 64 -9.69 11.31 -18.87
N GLU A 65 -10.94 11.38 -18.42
CA GLU A 65 -12.09 11.73 -19.28
C GLU A 65 -12.34 13.24 -19.31
N GLY A 66 -12.95 13.70 -20.41
CA GLY A 66 -13.45 15.07 -20.53
C GLY A 66 -14.78 15.29 -19.79
N GLY A 67 -15.39 16.46 -19.99
CA GLY A 67 -16.73 16.77 -19.47
C GLY A 67 -16.77 18.05 -18.63
N SER A 68 -17.67 18.10 -17.65
CA SER A 68 -17.79 19.23 -16.73
C SER A 68 -16.70 19.15 -15.66
N LEU A 69 -15.70 20.01 -15.76
CA LEU A 69 -14.50 19.96 -14.93
C LEU A 69 -14.39 21.18 -14.03
N LEU A 70 -13.97 20.92 -12.79
CA LEU A 70 -13.54 21.93 -11.83
C LEU A 70 -12.07 22.29 -12.11
N CYS A 71 -11.84 23.53 -12.53
CA CYS A 71 -10.53 24.04 -12.93
C CYS A 71 -9.82 24.71 -11.76
N CYS A 72 -8.57 24.33 -11.51
CA CYS A 72 -7.71 25.03 -10.55
C CYS A 72 -7.36 26.43 -11.07
N GLU A 73 -7.30 27.43 -10.19
CA GLU A 73 -6.92 28.81 -10.55
C GLU A 73 -5.41 29.09 -10.54
N SER A 74 -4.60 28.14 -10.07
CA SER A 74 -3.13 28.29 -9.95
C SER A 74 -2.32 27.36 -10.84
N CYS A 75 -2.95 26.34 -11.41
CA CYS A 75 -2.29 25.38 -12.27
C CYS A 75 -3.25 24.82 -13.33
N PRO A 76 -2.74 24.13 -14.36
CA PRO A 76 -3.58 23.58 -15.41
C PRO A 76 -4.51 22.44 -14.99
N ALA A 77 -4.40 21.93 -13.77
CA ALA A 77 -5.13 20.76 -13.34
C ALA A 77 -6.65 21.01 -13.32
N ALA A 78 -7.38 20.00 -13.78
CA ALA A 78 -8.83 19.98 -13.82
C ALA A 78 -9.34 18.62 -13.36
N PHE A 79 -10.50 18.59 -12.69
CA PHE A 79 -11.03 17.39 -12.04
C PHE A 79 -12.55 17.34 -12.15
N HIS A 80 -13.13 16.15 -12.24
CA HIS A 80 -14.57 16.02 -11.97
C HIS A 80 -14.85 16.17 -10.49
N ARG A 81 -15.99 16.77 -10.18
CA ARG A 81 -16.49 16.91 -8.81
C ARG A 81 -16.64 15.54 -8.14
N GLU A 82 -17.14 14.57 -8.89
CA GLU A 82 -17.39 13.20 -8.49
C GLU A 82 -16.07 12.45 -8.19
N CYS A 83 -15.04 12.66 -9.00
CA CYS A 83 -13.72 12.08 -8.78
C CYS A 83 -13.04 12.59 -7.50
N LEU A 84 -13.34 13.83 -7.10
CA LEU A 84 -12.83 14.41 -5.86
C LEU A 84 -13.74 14.15 -4.65
N LYS A 85 -14.92 13.55 -4.84
CA LYS A 85 -15.94 13.34 -3.80
C LYS A 85 -16.23 14.61 -2.98
N MET A 86 -16.37 15.75 -3.68
CA MET A 86 -16.58 17.05 -3.04
C MET A 86 -17.83 17.75 -3.54
N GLU A 87 -18.34 18.70 -2.77
CA GLU A 87 -19.41 19.59 -3.22
C GLU A 87 -18.88 20.73 -4.09
N MET A 88 -19.75 21.37 -4.88
CA MET A 88 -19.36 22.48 -5.74
C MET A 88 -18.91 23.67 -4.86
N PRO A 89 -17.65 24.12 -4.96
CA PRO A 89 -17.15 25.23 -4.16
C PRO A 89 -17.81 26.54 -4.59
N LYS A 90 -18.12 27.41 -3.62
CA LYS A 90 -18.55 28.78 -3.89
C LYS A 90 -17.30 29.65 -4.08
N GLY A 91 -17.03 30.08 -5.31
CA GLY A 91 -15.91 30.97 -5.64
C GLY A 91 -14.66 30.25 -6.12
N SER A 92 -13.50 30.86 -5.90
CA SER A 92 -12.19 30.38 -6.35
C SER A 92 -11.85 29.01 -5.80
N TRP A 93 -11.33 28.12 -6.65
CA TRP A 93 -10.92 26.77 -6.25
C TRP A 93 -9.46 26.46 -6.60
N TYR A 94 -8.78 25.79 -5.67
CA TYR A 94 -7.40 25.34 -5.81
C TYR A 94 -7.32 23.84 -5.58
N CYS A 95 -6.59 23.12 -6.45
CA CYS A 95 -6.37 21.69 -6.28
C CYS A 95 -5.52 21.39 -5.03
N ASN A 96 -5.53 20.14 -4.56
CA ASN A 96 -4.82 19.71 -3.36
C ASN A 96 -3.32 20.04 -3.42
N ASP A 97 -2.70 19.90 -4.60
CA ASP A 97 -1.29 20.24 -4.78
C ASP A 97 -1.02 21.74 -4.61
N CYS A 98 -1.89 22.59 -5.16
CA CYS A 98 -1.75 24.04 -5.00
C CYS A 98 -2.04 24.49 -3.56
N LYS A 99 -3.03 23.89 -2.89
CA LYS A 99 -3.33 24.12 -1.46
C LYS A 99 -2.16 23.71 -0.57
N ALA A 100 -1.51 22.59 -0.87
CA ALA A 100 -0.30 22.14 -0.18
C ALA A 100 0.95 22.98 -0.53
N GLY A 101 0.82 24.02 -1.36
CA GLY A 101 1.93 24.88 -1.74
C GLY A 101 2.96 24.20 -2.66
N LYS A 102 2.61 23.11 -3.34
CA LYS A 102 3.52 22.45 -4.30
C LYS A 102 3.81 23.39 -5.46
N LYS A 103 5.09 23.59 -5.74
CA LYS A 103 5.59 24.40 -6.86
C LYS A 103 6.57 23.56 -7.68
N PRO A 104 6.70 23.85 -8.99
CA PRO A 104 7.80 23.32 -9.79
C PRO A 104 9.16 23.62 -9.15
N ARG A 105 10.10 22.68 -9.23
CA ARG A 105 11.49 22.84 -8.76
C ARG A 105 12.46 22.66 -9.91
N PHE A 106 13.71 23.08 -9.71
CA PHE A 106 14.75 22.83 -10.72
C PHE A 106 14.95 21.32 -10.91
N LYS A 107 15.20 20.92 -12.16
CA LYS A 107 15.25 19.53 -12.63
C LYS A 107 13.91 18.78 -12.65
N ASP A 108 12.80 19.37 -12.21
CA ASP A 108 11.52 18.70 -12.40
C ASP A 108 11.22 18.57 -13.91
N ILE A 109 10.70 17.41 -14.31
CA ILE A 109 10.21 17.18 -15.67
C ILE A 109 8.72 17.49 -15.69
N LEU A 110 8.32 18.36 -16.61
CA LEU A 110 6.99 18.92 -16.70
C LEU A 110 6.44 18.82 -18.11
N TRP A 111 5.12 18.74 -18.21
CA TRP A 111 4.38 19.08 -19.41
C TRP A 111 4.20 20.60 -19.49
N VAL A 112 4.55 21.20 -20.62
CA VAL A 112 4.50 22.66 -20.82
C VAL A 112 3.59 23.01 -21.98
N LYS A 113 2.71 23.99 -21.78
CA LYS A 113 1.83 24.54 -22.82
C LYS A 113 2.38 25.83 -23.42
N VAL A 114 2.64 25.81 -24.73
CA VAL A 114 3.06 27.00 -25.49
C VAL A 114 2.02 27.31 -26.55
N GLY A 115 1.37 28.47 -26.46
CA GLY A 115 0.36 28.92 -27.43
C GLY A 115 -0.65 27.82 -27.79
N ARG A 116 -0.79 27.54 -29.09
CA ARG A 116 -1.68 26.49 -29.63
C ARG A 116 -0.99 25.14 -29.84
N TYR A 117 0.30 25.01 -29.56
CA TYR A 117 1.03 23.75 -29.71
C TYR A 117 0.55 22.70 -28.72
N ARG A 118 0.80 21.42 -29.01
CA ARG A 118 0.53 20.32 -28.08
C ARG A 118 1.33 20.51 -26.78
N TRP A 119 0.88 19.89 -25.71
CA TRP A 119 1.68 19.79 -24.49
C TRP A 119 3.01 19.11 -24.82
N TRP A 120 4.12 19.69 -24.38
CA TRP A 120 5.45 19.19 -24.71
C TRP A 120 6.26 18.96 -23.43
N PRO A 121 7.00 17.85 -23.31
CA PRO A 121 7.80 17.59 -22.12
C PRO A 121 9.05 18.48 -22.07
N ALA A 122 9.36 19.02 -20.90
CA ALA A 122 10.54 19.85 -20.68
C ALA A 122 11.11 19.66 -19.27
N GLU A 123 12.41 19.90 -19.10
CA GLU A 123 13.08 19.95 -17.79
C GLU A 123 13.20 21.41 -17.33
N VAL A 124 12.85 21.68 -16.07
CA VAL A 124 13.05 22.99 -15.46
C VAL A 124 14.54 23.24 -15.28
N SER A 125 15.05 24.26 -15.96
CA SER A 125 16.47 24.63 -15.94
C SER A 125 16.78 25.66 -14.87
N HIS A 126 18.02 25.67 -14.37
CA HIS A 126 18.48 26.71 -13.46
C HIS A 126 18.92 27.95 -14.26
N PRO A 127 18.54 29.19 -13.89
CA PRO A 127 18.89 30.40 -14.65
C PRO A 127 20.40 30.64 -14.85
N LYS A 128 21.26 30.03 -14.02
CA LYS A 128 22.72 30.09 -14.17
C LYS A 128 23.30 29.07 -15.17
N THR A 129 22.52 28.08 -15.59
CA THR A 129 23.00 26.99 -16.46
C THR A 129 22.46 27.09 -17.88
N ILE A 130 21.58 28.06 -18.17
CA ILE A 130 20.99 28.27 -19.49
C ILE A 130 21.89 29.15 -20.37
N PRO A 131 21.76 29.08 -21.71
CA PRO A 131 22.48 29.97 -22.61
C PRO A 131 22.21 31.47 -22.35
N GLU A 132 23.23 32.33 -22.52
CA GLU A 132 23.13 33.75 -22.17
C GLU A 132 22.04 34.50 -22.95
N ASN A 133 21.79 34.12 -24.20
CA ASN A 133 20.72 34.72 -25.01
C ASN A 133 19.34 34.47 -24.39
N ILE A 134 19.15 33.31 -23.76
CA ILE A 134 17.91 32.97 -23.05
C ILE A 134 17.85 33.71 -21.72
N GLN A 135 18.98 33.81 -21.00
CA GLN A 135 19.05 34.54 -19.73
C GLN A 135 18.74 36.04 -19.89
N ARG A 136 19.13 36.65 -21.02
CA ARG A 136 18.86 38.05 -21.36
C ARG A 136 17.40 38.32 -21.74
N MET A 137 16.58 37.30 -21.98
CA MET A 137 15.16 37.50 -22.27
C MET A 137 14.46 38.12 -21.06
N LYS A 138 13.52 39.04 -21.31
CA LYS A 138 12.74 39.68 -20.24
C LYS A 138 11.88 38.65 -19.51
N HIS A 139 12.07 38.53 -18.20
CA HIS A 139 11.33 37.64 -17.31
C HIS A 139 11.12 38.32 -15.95
N ASP A 140 10.08 37.93 -15.23
CA ASP A 140 9.69 38.46 -13.93
C ASP A 140 9.69 37.36 -12.84
N VAL A 141 9.52 37.78 -11.58
CA VAL A 141 9.38 36.88 -10.42
C VAL A 141 8.29 35.83 -10.68
N GLY A 142 8.62 34.55 -10.51
CA GLY A 142 7.70 33.42 -10.74
C GLY A 142 7.74 32.83 -12.14
N GLU A 143 8.45 33.46 -13.08
CA GLU A 143 8.83 32.85 -14.34
C GLU A 143 10.12 32.04 -14.18
N PHE A 144 10.22 30.89 -14.85
CA PHE A 144 11.40 30.03 -14.84
C PHE A 144 11.68 29.46 -16.24
N PRO A 145 12.96 29.20 -16.56
CA PRO A 145 13.32 28.67 -17.85
C PRO A 145 13.10 27.14 -17.87
N VAL A 146 12.52 26.66 -18.96
CA VAL A 146 12.39 25.22 -19.24
C VAL A 146 13.17 24.89 -20.51
N HIS A 147 13.76 23.70 -20.54
CA HIS A 147 14.47 23.12 -21.68
C HIS A 147 13.62 22.00 -22.28
N PHE A 148 13.17 22.16 -23.52
CA PHE A 148 12.31 21.19 -24.19
C PHE A 148 13.11 19.98 -24.68
N PHE A 149 12.64 18.78 -24.33
CA PHE A 149 13.20 17.54 -24.86
C PHE A 149 12.96 17.44 -26.37
N GLY A 150 13.84 16.76 -27.08
CA GLY A 150 13.79 16.58 -28.54
C GLY A 150 14.19 17.80 -29.36
N SER A 151 13.59 18.98 -29.13
CA SER A 151 13.94 20.22 -29.86
C SER A 151 15.16 20.95 -29.30
N ASN A 152 15.46 20.78 -28.01
CA ASN A 152 16.49 21.52 -27.27
C ASN A 152 16.30 23.04 -27.24
N ASP A 153 15.05 23.49 -27.43
CA ASP A 153 14.67 24.90 -27.29
C ASP A 153 14.48 25.27 -25.82
N TYR A 154 14.57 26.57 -25.52
CA TYR A 154 14.31 27.12 -24.19
C TYR A 154 13.13 28.09 -24.21
N LEU A 155 12.40 28.16 -23.10
CA LEU A 155 11.34 29.15 -22.89
C LEU A 155 11.24 29.53 -21.42
N TRP A 156 11.00 30.81 -21.15
CA TRP A 156 10.53 31.28 -19.85
C TRP A 156 9.02 31.05 -19.74
N THR A 157 8.61 30.29 -18.74
CA THR A 157 7.20 29.95 -18.46
C THR A 157 6.90 30.12 -16.97
N TYR A 158 5.66 29.87 -16.56
CA TYR A 158 5.23 29.97 -15.17
C TYR A 158 4.26 28.85 -14.78
N GLN A 159 3.94 28.76 -13.49
CA GLN A 159 3.22 27.62 -12.90
C GLN A 159 1.90 27.27 -13.62
N ALA A 160 1.10 28.25 -14.05
CA ALA A 160 -0.20 27.96 -14.65
C ALA A 160 -0.14 27.49 -16.11
N ARG A 161 1.07 27.25 -16.64
CA ARG A 161 1.31 26.71 -17.98
C ARG A 161 1.94 25.32 -17.95
N VAL A 162 2.13 24.76 -16.75
CA VAL A 162 2.88 23.52 -16.57
C VAL A 162 2.21 22.58 -15.57
N PHE A 163 2.39 21.28 -15.75
CA PHE A 163 2.05 20.27 -14.75
C PHE A 163 3.07 19.13 -14.76
N PRO A 164 3.20 18.35 -13.67
CA PRO A 164 4.22 17.31 -13.56
C PRO A 164 4.09 16.20 -14.60
N TYR A 165 5.23 15.70 -15.08
CA TYR A 165 5.31 14.47 -15.86
C TYR A 165 5.25 13.25 -14.93
N MET A 166 4.57 12.18 -15.36
CA MET A 166 4.30 10.96 -14.58
C MET A 166 4.77 9.69 -15.31
N ASP A 167 5.04 8.60 -14.59
CA ASP A 167 5.53 7.33 -15.21
C ASP A 167 4.58 6.74 -16.26
N VAL A 168 3.27 6.93 -16.08
CA VAL A 168 2.23 6.46 -17.01
C VAL A 168 2.31 7.16 -18.37
N ASP A 169 2.92 8.34 -18.44
CA ASP A 169 3.00 9.16 -19.65
C ASP A 169 3.95 8.57 -20.69
N ALA A 170 4.92 7.75 -20.27
CA ALA A 170 5.87 7.07 -21.16
C ALA A 170 5.19 6.04 -22.08
N ASN A 171 3.98 5.59 -21.73
CA ASN A 171 3.27 4.53 -22.44
C ASN A 171 2.19 5.03 -23.42
N SER A 172 2.00 6.35 -23.55
CA SER A 172 1.01 6.92 -24.46
C SER A 172 1.47 6.79 -25.93
N LYS A 173 1.15 5.65 -26.54
CA LYS A 173 1.43 5.37 -27.96
C LYS A 173 0.27 5.85 -28.82
N GLU A 174 0.19 7.16 -29.08
CA GLU A 174 -0.64 7.64 -30.19
C GLU A 174 -0.06 7.16 -31.53
N LYS A 175 -0.94 6.84 -32.49
CA LYS A 175 -0.53 6.46 -33.86
C LYS A 175 -0.05 7.74 -34.58
N MET A 176 1.25 7.93 -34.71
CA MET A 176 1.82 9.17 -35.28
C MET A 176 2.52 8.97 -36.63
N GLY A 177 2.50 10.01 -37.47
CA GLY A 177 3.03 10.06 -38.83
C GLY A 177 4.51 10.45 -38.93
N LYS A 178 4.98 10.86 -40.12
CA LYS A 178 6.38 11.31 -40.36
C LYS A 178 6.52 12.83 -40.18
N GLY A 179 7.61 13.31 -39.57
CA GLY A 179 7.94 14.74 -39.46
C GLY A 179 8.06 15.24 -38.00
N VAL A 180 7.33 16.31 -37.64
CA VAL A 180 7.25 16.90 -36.28
C VAL A 180 6.92 15.83 -35.21
N ASP A 181 6.19 14.79 -35.62
CA ASP A 181 5.89 13.62 -34.81
C ASP A 181 7.14 12.80 -34.42
N ALA A 182 8.22 12.82 -35.22
CA ALA A 182 9.49 12.18 -34.89
C ALA A 182 10.25 12.94 -33.78
N THR A 183 10.30 14.27 -33.86
CA THR A 183 10.90 15.11 -32.80
C THR A 183 10.11 15.00 -31.51
N TYR A 184 8.77 14.95 -31.60
CA TYR A 184 7.92 14.73 -30.43
C TYR A 184 8.14 13.34 -29.81
N LYS A 185 8.23 12.29 -30.63
CA LYS A 185 8.52 10.94 -30.14
C LYS A 185 9.88 10.88 -29.43
N LYS A 186 10.91 11.50 -30.03
CA LYS A 186 12.23 11.64 -29.41
C LYS A 186 12.14 12.38 -28.06
N ALA A 187 11.34 13.45 -28.00
CA ALA A 187 11.12 14.20 -26.75
C ALA A 187 10.52 13.33 -25.63
N LEU A 188 9.54 12.49 -25.95
CA LEU A 188 8.93 11.56 -24.98
C LEU A 188 9.92 10.50 -24.50
N GLU A 189 10.74 9.95 -25.40
CA GLU A 189 11.78 8.96 -25.07
C GLU A 189 12.86 9.56 -24.15
N GLU A 190 13.36 10.76 -24.48
CA GLU A 190 14.33 11.49 -23.65
C GLU A 190 13.76 11.85 -22.28
N ALA A 191 12.53 12.38 -22.23
CA ALA A 191 11.86 12.70 -20.98
C ALA A 191 11.69 11.46 -20.09
N ALA A 192 11.28 10.32 -20.64
CA ALA A 192 11.10 9.07 -19.90
C ALA A 192 12.42 8.47 -19.39
N VAL A 193 13.52 8.62 -20.13
CA VAL A 193 14.87 8.23 -19.64
C VAL A 193 15.28 9.15 -18.50
N ARG A 194 15.22 10.47 -18.71
CA ARG A 194 15.63 11.46 -17.72
C ARG A 194 14.81 11.39 -16.43
N PHE A 195 13.52 11.11 -16.54
CA PHE A 195 12.63 10.95 -15.39
C PHE A 195 13.07 9.78 -14.50
N ARG A 196 13.39 8.63 -15.11
CA ARG A 196 13.87 7.44 -14.40
C ARG A 196 15.23 7.68 -13.73
N GLU A 197 16.15 8.38 -14.39
CA GLU A 197 17.42 8.78 -13.79
C GLU A 197 17.21 9.64 -12.54
N LEU A 198 16.36 10.67 -12.63
CA LEU A 198 16.07 11.55 -11.51
C LEU A 198 15.36 10.83 -10.36
N GLN A 199 14.48 9.86 -10.65
CA GLN A 199 13.90 9.00 -9.62
C GLN A 199 14.97 8.17 -8.91
N ALA A 200 15.87 7.53 -9.66
CA ALA A 200 16.97 6.74 -9.09
C ALA A 200 17.94 7.60 -8.27
N GLU A 201 18.27 8.83 -8.73
CA GLU A 201 19.07 9.79 -7.98
C GLU A 201 18.40 10.19 -6.65
N LYS A 202 17.08 10.45 -6.66
CA LYS A 202 16.31 10.77 -5.46
C LYS A 202 16.30 9.60 -4.47
N GLU A 203 16.07 8.38 -4.95
CA GLU A 203 16.10 7.17 -4.15
C GLU A 203 17.48 6.93 -3.52
N LEU A 204 18.56 7.02 -4.31
CA LEU A 204 19.92 6.85 -3.80
C LEU A 204 20.28 7.91 -2.75
N ARG A 205 19.87 9.18 -2.95
CA ARG A 205 20.09 10.24 -1.96
C ARG A 205 19.32 9.96 -0.67
N GLN A 206 18.06 9.55 -0.77
CA GLN A 206 17.27 9.17 0.40
C GLN A 206 17.95 8.03 1.16
N LEU A 207 18.44 6.99 0.46
CA LEU A 207 19.20 5.90 1.07
C LEU A 207 20.47 6.37 1.77
N GLN A 208 21.19 7.35 1.18
CA GLN A 208 22.38 7.93 1.80
C GLN A 208 22.05 8.77 3.04
N GLU A 209 20.96 9.54 3.02
CA GLU A 209 20.51 10.33 4.17
C GLU A 209 19.98 9.45 5.29
N ASP A 210 19.19 8.44 4.95
CA ASP A 210 18.74 7.40 5.88
C ASP A 210 19.96 6.73 6.54
N ARG A 211 20.95 6.30 5.76
CA ARG A 211 22.20 5.73 6.29
C ARG A 211 22.96 6.69 7.23
N LYS A 212 22.87 8.01 7.01
CA LYS A 212 23.50 9.03 7.88
C LYS A 212 22.68 9.29 9.15
N ASN A 213 21.35 9.24 9.06
CA ASN A 213 20.44 9.52 10.16
C ASN A 213 20.18 8.29 11.07
N ASP A 214 20.40 7.07 10.56
CA ASP A 214 20.08 5.81 11.24
C ASP A 214 21.29 5.13 11.91
N ARG A 215 22.03 5.83 12.77
CA ARG A 215 23.02 5.13 13.63
C ARG A 215 22.35 4.23 14.67
N LYS A 216 21.12 4.58 15.10
CA LYS A 216 20.32 3.83 16.09
C LYS A 216 18.83 3.99 15.76
N PRO A 217 18.00 2.97 16.04
CA PRO A 217 16.55 3.08 15.88
C PRO A 217 15.98 4.14 16.84
N PRO A 218 14.76 4.68 16.55
CA PRO A 218 14.05 5.54 17.48
C PRO A 218 13.98 4.92 18.88
N PRO A 219 14.06 5.74 19.95
CA PRO A 219 14.04 5.23 21.31
C PRO A 219 12.73 4.51 21.60
N TYR A 220 12.82 3.34 22.23
CA TYR A 220 11.71 2.58 22.79
C TYR A 220 12.14 2.01 24.14
N LYS A 221 11.19 1.69 25.01
CA LYS A 221 11.50 1.07 26.30
C LYS A 221 11.59 -0.45 26.15
N HIS A 222 12.78 -1.01 26.34
CA HIS A 222 12.95 -2.46 26.36
C HIS A 222 12.22 -3.09 27.55
N ILE A 223 11.39 -4.10 27.31
CA ILE A 223 10.66 -4.87 28.33
C ILE A 223 10.84 -6.37 28.09
N LYS A 224 10.75 -7.15 29.17
CA LYS A 224 10.94 -8.62 29.15
C LYS A 224 9.63 -9.41 29.12
N VAL A 225 8.52 -8.78 29.46
CA VAL A 225 7.18 -9.39 29.55
C VAL A 225 6.14 -8.35 29.20
N ASN A 226 4.98 -8.83 28.73
CA ASN A 226 3.81 -8.01 28.42
C ASN A 226 3.40 -7.12 29.60
N ARG A 227 2.96 -5.89 29.30
CA ARG A 227 2.45 -4.94 30.30
C ARG A 227 1.00 -4.55 30.02
N PRO A 228 0.03 -4.95 30.87
CA PRO A 228 -1.35 -4.57 30.67
C PRO A 228 -1.52 -3.06 30.89
N ILE A 229 -2.38 -2.43 30.09
CA ILE A 229 -2.73 -1.01 30.16
C ILE A 229 -4.24 -0.87 30.29
N GLY A 230 -4.67 0.10 31.10
CA GLY A 230 -6.09 0.41 31.28
C GLY A 230 -6.82 -0.72 31.98
N LYS A 231 -7.86 -1.24 31.33
CA LYS A 231 -8.76 -2.28 31.89
C LYS A 231 -8.28 -3.71 31.60
N VAL A 232 -7.24 -3.88 30.80
CA VAL A 232 -6.74 -5.20 30.42
C VAL A 232 -6.11 -5.90 31.62
N GLN A 233 -6.36 -7.21 31.76
CA GLN A 233 -5.80 -8.05 32.81
C GLN A 233 -4.95 -9.19 32.21
N ILE A 234 -3.95 -9.61 32.97
CA ILE A 234 -3.19 -10.83 32.71
C ILE A 234 -3.77 -11.91 33.63
N PHE A 235 -4.10 -13.06 33.05
CA PHE A 235 -4.63 -14.19 33.79
C PHE A 235 -3.48 -15.09 34.27
N THR A 236 -3.62 -15.68 35.45
CA THR A 236 -2.70 -16.71 35.95
C THR A 236 -3.53 -17.89 36.40
N ALA A 237 -3.32 -19.04 35.77
CA ALA A 237 -3.97 -20.28 36.14
C ALA A 237 -3.40 -20.84 37.45
N ASP A 238 -4.25 -21.51 38.22
CA ASP A 238 -3.78 -22.33 39.34
C ASP A 238 -3.01 -23.56 38.82
N LEU A 239 -2.11 -24.13 39.63
CA LEU A 239 -1.35 -25.32 39.26
C LEU A 239 -2.26 -26.52 38.88
N SER A 240 -3.46 -26.59 39.43
CA SER A 240 -4.46 -27.62 39.11
C SER A 240 -5.05 -27.51 37.71
N GLU A 241 -5.06 -26.31 37.12
CA GLU A 241 -5.60 -26.04 35.78
C GLU A 241 -4.55 -26.26 34.68
N ILE A 242 -3.28 -26.42 35.05
CA ILE A 242 -2.18 -26.63 34.10
C ILE A 242 -2.18 -28.09 33.62
N PRO A 243 -2.25 -28.35 32.30
CA PRO A 243 -2.26 -29.70 31.78
C PRO A 243 -0.92 -30.41 32.01
N ARG A 244 -0.99 -31.65 32.49
CA ARG A 244 0.16 -32.55 32.63
C ARG A 244 0.42 -33.28 31.32
N CYS A 245 1.65 -33.20 30.79
CA CYS A 245 2.03 -33.93 29.58
C CYS A 245 2.26 -35.44 29.82
N ASN A 246 2.36 -36.20 28.73
CA ASN A 246 2.62 -37.65 28.68
C ASN A 246 4.12 -38.04 28.70
N CYS A 247 5.06 -37.10 28.59
CA CYS A 247 6.50 -37.39 28.60
C CYS A 247 7.02 -37.87 29.96
N LYS A 248 8.16 -38.56 29.96
CA LYS A 248 8.82 -39.08 31.17
C LYS A 248 10.21 -38.48 31.35
N ALA A 249 10.67 -38.41 32.60
CA ALA A 249 12.04 -37.97 32.91
C ALA A 249 13.13 -38.88 32.32
N THR A 250 12.79 -40.12 31.94
CA THR A 250 13.70 -41.10 31.33
C THR A 250 13.88 -40.91 29.82
N ASP A 251 13.05 -40.10 29.17
CA ASP A 251 13.15 -39.87 27.73
C ASP A 251 14.49 -39.18 27.40
N GLU A 252 14.98 -39.36 26.17
CA GLU A 252 16.25 -38.75 25.74
C GLU A 252 16.15 -37.21 25.77
N SER A 253 15.09 -36.67 25.14
CA SER A 253 14.80 -35.25 25.03
C SER A 253 13.36 -34.92 25.47
N PRO A 254 13.05 -35.04 26.78
CA PRO A 254 11.67 -34.93 27.26
C PRO A 254 11.06 -33.56 26.96
N CYS A 255 9.89 -33.57 26.33
CA CYS A 255 9.21 -32.36 25.85
C CYS A 255 10.02 -31.53 24.83
N GLY A 256 11.04 -32.14 24.19
CA GLY A 256 11.80 -31.54 23.09
C GLY A 256 10.98 -31.34 21.81
N MET A 257 11.58 -30.74 20.79
CA MET A 257 10.89 -30.45 19.51
C MET A 257 10.39 -31.71 18.81
N ASP A 258 11.20 -32.77 18.80
CA ASP A 258 10.89 -34.06 18.14
C ASP A 258 10.17 -35.06 19.06
N SER A 259 9.73 -34.63 20.25
CA SER A 259 9.03 -35.50 21.20
C SER A 259 7.52 -35.55 20.94
N GLU A 260 6.87 -36.65 21.31
CA GLU A 260 5.40 -36.81 21.29
C GLU A 260 4.70 -36.11 22.48
N CYS A 261 5.23 -34.96 22.90
CA CYS A 261 4.71 -34.21 24.03
C CYS A 261 3.36 -33.57 23.69
N ILE A 262 2.29 -34.05 24.32
CA ILE A 262 0.94 -33.57 24.06
C ILE A 262 0.79 -32.06 24.32
N ASN A 263 1.44 -31.54 25.36
CA ASN A 263 1.41 -30.09 25.65
C ASN A 263 2.03 -29.29 24.50
N ARG A 264 3.18 -29.71 23.98
CA ARG A 264 3.83 -29.04 22.84
C ARG A 264 2.97 -29.11 21.58
N MET A 265 2.38 -30.26 21.27
CA MET A 265 1.51 -30.44 20.11
C MET A 265 0.26 -29.54 20.18
N LEU A 266 -0.23 -29.27 21.39
CA LEU A 266 -1.38 -28.39 21.65
C LEU A 266 -0.99 -26.93 21.95
N LEU A 267 0.29 -26.56 21.79
CA LEU A 267 0.82 -25.22 22.05
C LEU A 267 0.63 -24.75 23.50
N TYR A 268 0.75 -25.66 24.47
CA TYR A 268 0.84 -25.39 25.89
C TYR A 268 2.29 -25.46 26.36
N GLU A 269 2.73 -24.46 27.13
CA GLU A 269 4.00 -24.54 27.85
C GLU A 269 3.87 -25.45 29.08
N CYS A 270 4.85 -26.32 29.30
CA CYS A 270 4.86 -27.17 30.49
C CYS A 270 5.25 -26.35 31.73
N HIS A 271 4.57 -26.59 32.85
CA HIS A 271 4.98 -26.01 34.13
C HIS A 271 5.98 -26.94 34.86
N PRO A 272 7.08 -26.43 35.43
CA PRO A 272 8.13 -27.26 36.04
C PRO A 272 7.62 -28.15 37.19
N GLN A 273 6.65 -27.68 37.96
CA GLN A 273 6.06 -28.45 39.08
C GLN A 273 5.01 -29.48 38.64
N VAL A 274 4.52 -29.41 37.41
CA VAL A 274 3.42 -30.28 36.91
C VAL A 274 3.95 -31.34 35.95
N CYS A 275 4.98 -31.00 35.17
CA CYS A 275 5.58 -31.87 34.16
C CYS A 275 6.26 -33.09 34.81
N PRO A 276 5.98 -34.33 34.36
CA PRO A 276 6.65 -35.53 34.89
C PRO A 276 8.15 -35.59 34.59
N ALA A 277 8.62 -34.81 33.60
CA ALA A 277 10.04 -34.68 33.30
C ALA A 277 10.80 -33.74 34.27
N GLY A 278 10.07 -33.01 35.14
CA GLY A 278 10.64 -32.05 36.08
C GLY A 278 11.59 -31.05 35.41
N GLU A 279 12.78 -30.90 35.98
CA GLU A 279 13.81 -29.97 35.49
C GLU A 279 14.38 -30.33 34.10
N ARG A 280 14.23 -31.58 33.66
CA ARG A 280 14.69 -32.01 32.32
C ARG A 280 13.76 -31.54 31.19
N CYS A 281 12.58 -31.03 31.51
CA CYS A 281 11.60 -30.59 30.52
C CYS A 281 12.17 -29.49 29.60
N LEU A 282 12.12 -29.72 28.29
CA LEU A 282 12.58 -28.78 27.26
C LEU A 282 11.46 -27.87 26.72
N ASN A 283 10.24 -27.94 27.27
CA ASN A 283 9.09 -27.14 26.85
C ASN A 283 8.75 -26.03 27.86
N GLN A 284 9.71 -25.12 28.09
CA GLN A 284 9.62 -24.01 29.05
C GLN A 284 10.23 -22.70 28.49
N ALA A 285 10.19 -22.55 27.16
CA ALA A 285 10.98 -21.55 26.43
C ALA A 285 10.52 -20.09 26.67
N PHE A 286 9.22 -19.86 26.87
CA PHE A 286 8.67 -18.54 27.19
C PHE A 286 9.04 -18.12 28.61
N SER A 287 8.74 -18.95 29.61
CA SER A 287 9.05 -18.65 31.01
C SER A 287 10.55 -18.46 31.25
N LYS A 288 11.39 -19.29 30.63
CA LYS A 288 12.86 -19.20 30.71
C LYS A 288 13.46 -18.13 29.79
N ARG A 289 12.68 -17.55 28.86
CA ARG A 289 13.11 -16.56 27.86
C ARG A 289 14.35 -17.01 27.08
N GLN A 290 14.30 -18.23 26.57
CA GLN A 290 15.38 -18.84 25.80
C GLN A 290 15.37 -18.32 24.35
N TYR A 291 15.62 -17.02 24.19
CA TYR A 291 15.60 -16.36 22.88
C TYR A 291 16.89 -16.58 22.10
N SER A 292 16.77 -16.65 20.79
CA SER A 292 17.90 -16.66 19.87
C SER A 292 18.66 -15.31 19.94
N GLN A 293 19.99 -15.35 19.88
CA GLN A 293 20.80 -14.15 19.67
C GLN A 293 20.48 -13.51 18.32
N VAL A 294 20.16 -12.22 18.34
CA VAL A 294 19.72 -11.44 17.19
C VAL A 294 20.46 -10.09 17.15
N GLU A 295 20.51 -9.50 15.97
CA GLU A 295 21.10 -8.19 15.72
C GLU A 295 20.10 -7.30 14.99
N ILE A 296 19.93 -6.08 15.49
CA ILE A 296 19.14 -5.04 14.82
C ILE A 296 20.01 -4.41 13.73
N PHE A 297 19.51 -4.39 12.50
CA PHE A 297 20.24 -3.83 11.36
C PHE A 297 19.33 -2.97 10.49
N ARG A 298 19.92 -2.12 9.63
CA ARG A 298 19.15 -1.26 8.74
C ARG A 298 18.90 -1.96 7.40
N THR A 299 17.63 -2.05 7.00
CA THR A 299 17.25 -2.50 5.64
C THR A 299 17.24 -1.30 4.67
N LEU A 300 17.20 -1.55 3.37
CA LEU A 300 17.14 -0.46 2.37
C LEU A 300 15.79 0.27 2.36
N SER A 301 14.68 -0.48 2.32
CA SER A 301 13.36 0.08 1.99
C SER A 301 12.27 -0.18 3.05
N ARG A 302 12.58 -0.91 4.12
CA ARG A 302 11.63 -1.37 5.15
C ARG A 302 11.96 -0.86 6.56
N GLY A 303 12.86 0.12 6.68
CA GLY A 303 13.29 0.63 7.98
C GLY A 303 14.29 -0.31 8.66
N TRP A 304 14.20 -0.40 9.98
CA TRP A 304 15.04 -1.29 10.79
C TRP A 304 14.51 -2.73 10.73
N GLY A 305 15.42 -3.69 10.62
CA GLY A 305 15.16 -5.12 10.55
C GLY A 305 15.87 -5.88 11.66
N LEU A 306 15.57 -7.16 11.79
CA LEU A 306 16.20 -8.08 12.73
C LEU A 306 16.84 -9.24 11.99
N ARG A 307 18.07 -9.62 12.30
CA ARG A 307 18.75 -10.81 11.75
C ARG A 307 19.27 -11.72 12.84
N CYS A 308 19.39 -13.01 12.55
CA CYS A 308 19.95 -13.98 13.50
C CYS A 308 21.48 -13.88 13.59
N GLY A 309 22.03 -14.06 14.79
CA GLY A 309 23.49 -14.09 15.03
C GLY A 309 24.12 -15.46 14.86
N HIS A 310 23.32 -16.51 14.71
CA HIS A 310 23.72 -17.92 14.58
C HIS A 310 22.68 -18.68 13.75
N ASP A 311 23.01 -19.90 13.35
CA ASP A 311 22.09 -20.78 12.63
C ASP A 311 20.90 -21.18 13.52
N ILE A 312 19.68 -21.04 13.01
CA ILE A 312 18.43 -21.40 13.68
C ILE A 312 17.81 -22.57 12.95
N LYS A 313 17.39 -23.60 13.68
CA LYS A 313 16.75 -24.80 13.11
C LYS A 313 15.26 -24.59 12.86
N LYS A 314 14.71 -25.29 11.87
CA LYS A 314 13.26 -25.37 11.64
C LYS A 314 12.54 -25.79 12.93
N GLY A 315 11.45 -25.09 13.25
CA GLY A 315 10.63 -25.29 14.45
C GLY A 315 11.21 -24.66 15.72
N GLN A 316 12.43 -24.12 15.69
CA GLN A 316 13.06 -23.53 16.87
C GLN A 316 12.34 -22.24 17.31
N PHE A 317 12.19 -22.08 18.63
CA PHE A 317 11.72 -20.85 19.25
C PHE A 317 12.77 -19.73 19.08
N VAL A 318 12.36 -18.62 18.47
CA VAL A 318 13.24 -17.49 18.15
C VAL A 318 13.14 -16.40 19.21
N SER A 319 11.92 -15.91 19.45
CA SER A 319 11.66 -14.86 20.44
C SER A 319 10.17 -14.81 20.79
N GLU A 320 9.82 -14.10 21.86
CA GLU A 320 8.44 -13.76 22.20
C GLU A 320 8.11 -12.36 21.67
N TYR A 321 6.90 -12.16 21.14
CA TYR A 321 6.43 -10.83 20.76
C TYR A 321 5.82 -10.15 21.99
N VAL A 322 6.56 -9.22 22.61
CA VAL A 322 6.13 -8.53 23.83
C VAL A 322 5.90 -7.04 23.62
N GLY A 323 4.91 -6.50 24.33
CA GLY A 323 4.53 -5.09 24.24
C GLY A 323 3.63 -4.64 25.37
N GLU A 324 3.02 -3.46 25.20
CA GLU A 324 1.88 -3.06 26.00
C GLU A 324 0.64 -3.83 25.54
N VAL A 325 -0.13 -4.41 26.45
CA VAL A 325 -1.38 -5.08 26.12
C VAL A 325 -2.52 -4.09 26.35
N ILE A 326 -3.17 -3.70 25.27
CA ILE A 326 -4.22 -2.68 25.21
C ILE A 326 -5.53 -3.30 24.71
N ASP A 327 -6.64 -2.64 24.99
CA ASP A 327 -7.95 -3.00 24.45
C ASP A 327 -8.19 -2.37 23.06
N GLU A 328 -9.31 -2.71 22.42
CA GLU A 328 -9.67 -2.20 21.09
C GLU A 328 -9.93 -0.69 21.07
N GLU A 329 -10.37 -0.11 22.19
CA GLU A 329 -10.64 1.33 22.31
C GLU A 329 -9.34 2.12 22.28
N GLU A 330 -8.38 1.73 23.11
CA GLU A 330 -7.04 2.31 23.17
C GLU A 330 -6.28 2.06 21.85
N CYS A 331 -6.42 0.88 21.24
CA CYS A 331 -5.83 0.59 19.94
C CYS A 331 -6.32 1.56 18.85
N ARG A 332 -7.64 1.78 18.75
CA ARG A 332 -8.22 2.74 17.81
C ARG A 332 -7.74 4.17 18.10
N SER A 333 -7.64 4.54 19.37
CA SER A 333 -7.10 5.84 19.79
C SER A 333 -5.67 6.06 19.30
N ARG A 334 -4.78 5.09 19.51
CA ARG A 334 -3.38 5.16 19.06
C ARG A 334 -3.24 5.20 17.54
N ILE A 335 -4.06 4.44 16.81
CA ILE A 335 -4.06 4.45 15.34
C ILE A 335 -4.51 5.82 14.80
N ARG A 336 -5.56 6.43 15.37
CA ARG A 336 -5.98 7.79 14.98
C ARG A 336 -4.88 8.81 15.22
N HIS A 337 -4.27 8.79 16.39
CA HIS A 337 -3.14 9.69 16.70
C HIS A 337 -1.99 9.50 15.71
N ALA A 338 -1.64 8.25 15.37
CA ALA A 338 -0.60 7.96 14.39
C ALA A 338 -0.95 8.52 12.99
N GLN A 339 -2.22 8.39 12.56
CA GLN A 339 -2.69 8.92 11.27
C GLN A 339 -2.69 10.46 11.23
N GLU A 340 -3.08 11.12 12.32
CA GLU A 340 -3.10 12.59 12.43
C GLU A 340 -1.68 13.19 12.44
N ASN A 341 -0.68 12.41 12.85
CA ASN A 341 0.72 12.85 12.97
C ASN A 341 1.64 12.23 11.89
N ASP A 342 1.08 11.66 10.82
CA ASP A 342 1.82 11.03 9.71
C ASP A 342 2.84 9.95 10.17
N ILE A 343 2.50 9.21 11.22
CA ILE A 343 3.30 8.08 11.74
C ILE A 343 2.92 6.81 10.97
N CYS A 344 3.87 6.26 10.21
CA CYS A 344 3.62 5.12 9.32
C CYS A 344 4.11 3.76 9.85
N ASN A 345 4.69 3.72 11.06
CA ASN A 345 5.19 2.46 11.66
C ASN A 345 4.21 1.97 12.73
N PHE A 346 3.60 0.80 12.48
CA PHE A 346 2.64 0.16 13.39
C PHE A 346 3.23 -1.14 13.95
N TYR A 347 3.06 -1.36 15.25
CA TYR A 347 3.62 -2.47 16.02
C TYR A 347 2.55 -3.20 16.82
N MET A 348 1.32 -3.20 16.32
CA MET A 348 0.17 -3.82 16.95
C MET A 348 0.02 -5.26 16.46
N LEU A 349 -0.27 -6.20 17.36
CA LEU A 349 -0.53 -7.60 17.05
C LEU A 349 -1.66 -8.14 17.95
N THR A 350 -2.74 -8.65 17.35
CA THR A 350 -3.91 -9.16 18.09
C THR A 350 -3.60 -10.45 18.83
N LEU A 351 -3.71 -10.43 20.16
CA LEU A 351 -3.50 -11.59 21.03
C LEU A 351 -4.75 -12.47 21.05
N ASP A 352 -5.89 -11.92 21.44
CA ASP A 352 -7.23 -12.53 21.41
C ASP A 352 -8.32 -11.44 21.37
N LYS A 353 -9.56 -11.78 21.73
CA LYS A 353 -10.68 -10.83 21.74
C LYS A 353 -10.43 -9.76 22.81
N ASP A 354 -10.43 -8.49 22.40
CA ASP A 354 -10.20 -7.32 23.26
C ASP A 354 -8.80 -7.22 23.88
N ARG A 355 -7.80 -8.01 23.44
CA ARG A 355 -6.39 -7.83 23.84
C ARG A 355 -5.45 -7.76 22.63
N ILE A 356 -4.75 -6.64 22.53
CA ILE A 356 -3.82 -6.32 21.44
C ILE A 356 -2.48 -5.96 22.03
N ILE A 357 -1.39 -6.53 21.52
CA ILE A 357 -0.03 -6.21 21.92
C ILE A 357 0.47 -5.05 21.04
N ASP A 358 0.79 -3.91 21.63
CA ASP A 358 1.46 -2.77 20.99
C ASP A 358 2.93 -2.70 21.43
N ALA A 359 3.84 -3.10 20.55
CA ALA A 359 5.29 -3.05 20.77
C ALA A 359 5.92 -1.69 20.37
N GLY A 360 5.10 -0.67 20.10
CA GLY A 360 5.54 0.65 19.67
C GLY A 360 6.30 1.38 20.78
N PRO A 361 5.64 1.75 21.89
CA PRO A 361 6.28 2.48 23.00
C PRO A 361 7.22 1.59 23.84
N LYS A 362 6.79 0.36 24.12
CA LYS A 362 7.51 -0.61 24.94
C LYS A 362 7.49 -1.96 24.23
N GLY A 363 8.62 -2.64 24.11
CA GLY A 363 8.71 -3.95 23.47
C GLY A 363 10.09 -4.56 23.62
N ASN A 364 10.37 -5.65 22.93
CA ASN A 364 11.71 -6.23 22.80
C ASN A 364 12.22 -6.13 21.36
N GLU A 365 13.27 -6.86 21.02
CA GLU A 365 13.88 -6.91 19.70
C GLU A 365 12.93 -7.43 18.62
N ALA A 366 11.91 -8.24 18.96
CA ALA A 366 10.97 -8.81 18.01
C ALA A 366 10.16 -7.74 17.24
N ARG A 367 10.02 -6.53 17.80
CA ARG A 367 9.39 -5.37 17.12
C ARG A 367 10.07 -4.98 15.80
N PHE A 368 11.32 -5.38 15.60
CA PHE A 368 12.09 -5.11 14.38
C PHE A 368 12.01 -6.23 13.32
N MET A 369 11.28 -7.32 13.58
CA MET A 369 11.08 -8.35 12.56
C MET A 369 10.12 -7.82 11.50
N ASN A 370 10.60 -7.74 10.25
CA ASN A 370 9.82 -7.20 9.15
C ASN A 370 8.83 -8.21 8.57
N HIS A 371 7.86 -7.68 7.83
CA HIS A 371 6.96 -8.46 7.01
C HIS A 371 7.67 -9.08 5.79
N CYS A 372 7.36 -10.35 5.52
CA CYS A 372 7.61 -10.98 4.22
C CYS A 372 6.41 -11.83 3.78
N CYS A 373 6.08 -11.82 2.49
CA CYS A 373 5.07 -12.71 1.89
C CYS A 373 5.55 -14.16 1.73
N GLN A 374 6.87 -14.38 1.83
CA GLN A 374 7.51 -15.69 1.91
C GLN A 374 8.45 -15.68 3.12
N PRO A 375 7.90 -15.71 4.34
CA PRO A 375 8.69 -15.55 5.56
C PRO A 375 9.51 -16.80 5.89
N ASN A 376 10.49 -16.63 6.77
CA ASN A 376 11.24 -17.72 7.39
C ASN A 376 10.82 -17.98 8.84
N CYS A 377 9.99 -17.13 9.44
CA CYS A 377 9.39 -17.33 10.74
C CYS A 377 7.86 -17.19 10.68
N GLU A 378 7.18 -17.75 11.67
CA GLU A 378 5.74 -17.58 11.89
C GLU A 378 5.44 -17.21 13.33
N THR A 379 4.28 -16.60 13.55
CA THR A 379 3.72 -16.34 14.87
C THR A 379 2.86 -17.53 15.31
N GLN A 380 3.02 -17.96 16.55
CA GLN A 380 2.20 -19.00 17.17
C GLN A 380 1.67 -18.51 18.51
N LYS A 381 0.38 -18.76 18.77
CA LYS A 381 -0.27 -18.46 20.04
C LYS A 381 -0.11 -19.66 20.98
N TRP A 382 0.55 -19.44 22.09
CA TRP A 382 0.83 -20.45 23.12
C TRP A 382 0.11 -20.11 24.41
N THR A 383 -0.35 -21.13 25.12
CA THR A 383 -0.88 -20.97 26.48
C THR A 383 0.24 -21.21 27.49
N VAL A 384 0.56 -20.18 28.27
CA VAL A 384 1.67 -20.17 29.24
C VAL A 384 1.13 -19.77 30.60
N SER A 385 1.08 -20.73 31.53
CA SER A 385 0.53 -20.52 32.89
C SER A 385 -0.88 -19.91 32.90
N GLY A 386 -1.73 -20.34 31.96
CA GLY A 386 -3.12 -19.88 31.84
C GLY A 386 -3.33 -18.63 30.98
N ASP A 387 -2.27 -17.96 30.54
CA ASP A 387 -2.39 -16.79 29.66
C ASP A 387 -1.89 -17.07 28.24
N THR A 388 -2.50 -16.41 27.27
CA THR A 388 -2.08 -16.50 25.86
C THR A 388 -0.85 -15.63 25.63
N ARG A 389 0.16 -16.16 24.93
CA ARG A 389 1.38 -15.47 24.53
C ARG A 389 1.69 -15.72 23.06
N VAL A 390 2.38 -14.79 22.42
CA VAL A 390 2.76 -14.90 21.00
C VAL A 390 4.24 -15.17 20.90
N GLY A 391 4.58 -16.37 20.42
CA GLY A 391 5.95 -16.78 20.13
C GLY A 391 6.23 -16.70 18.63
N LEU A 392 7.49 -16.45 18.29
CA LEU A 392 8.02 -16.50 16.93
C LEU A 392 8.83 -17.79 16.77
N PHE A 393 8.50 -18.58 15.77
CA PHE A 393 9.13 -19.87 15.50
C PHE A 393 9.63 -19.93 14.06
N SER A 394 10.74 -20.65 13.83
CA SER A 394 11.31 -20.78 12.50
C SER A 394 10.53 -21.77 11.64
N LEU A 395 10.19 -21.40 10.40
CA LEU A 395 9.54 -22.28 9.42
C LEU A 395 10.53 -23.18 8.67
N VAL A 396 11.78 -22.75 8.61
CA VAL A 396 12.88 -23.39 7.87
C VAL A 396 14.17 -23.34 8.69
N ASP A 397 15.21 -24.04 8.25
CA ASP A 397 16.55 -23.77 8.75
C ASP A 397 17.00 -22.39 8.23
N VAL A 398 17.48 -21.53 9.12
CA VAL A 398 17.90 -20.15 8.84
C VAL A 398 19.37 -19.99 9.18
N ALA A 399 20.19 -19.64 8.19
CA ALA A 399 21.62 -19.44 8.38
C ALA A 399 21.93 -18.11 9.10
N ALA A 400 23.01 -18.08 9.88
CA ALA A 400 23.51 -16.91 10.58
C ALA A 400 23.61 -15.68 9.64
N GLY A 401 23.21 -14.51 10.14
CA GLY A 401 23.19 -13.25 9.40
C GLY A 401 21.97 -13.04 8.50
N THR A 402 21.09 -14.04 8.36
CA THR A 402 19.83 -13.92 7.59
C THR A 402 18.81 -13.08 8.34
N GLU A 403 18.11 -12.19 7.62
CA GLU A 403 17.00 -11.41 8.17
C GLU A 403 15.85 -12.33 8.60
N LEU A 404 15.35 -12.12 9.82
CA LEU A 404 14.19 -12.81 10.38
C LEU A 404 12.93 -12.03 10.01
N THR A 405 12.00 -12.71 9.34
CA THR A 405 10.76 -12.12 8.83
C THR A 405 9.59 -13.04 9.11
N PHE A 406 8.41 -12.46 9.32
CA PHE A 406 7.16 -13.23 9.44
C PHE A 406 6.05 -12.61 8.60
N ASN A 407 5.01 -13.37 8.32
CA ASN A 407 3.85 -12.83 7.62
C ASN A 407 2.91 -12.15 8.63
N TYR A 408 2.59 -10.88 8.40
CA TYR A 408 1.78 -10.07 9.33
C TYR A 408 0.29 -10.42 9.29
N ASN A 409 -0.16 -11.27 8.35
CA ASN A 409 -1.45 -11.96 8.34
C ASN A 409 -2.64 -11.19 8.97
N LEU A 410 -2.95 -9.96 8.54
CA LEU A 410 -4.07 -9.14 9.10
C LEU A 410 -4.12 -8.97 10.64
N GLU A 411 -3.17 -9.53 11.39
CA GLU A 411 -3.05 -9.36 12.85
C GLU A 411 -2.42 -8.01 13.20
N CYS A 412 -1.77 -7.36 12.23
CA CYS A 412 -1.22 -6.01 12.37
C CYS A 412 -2.18 -4.93 11.88
N LEU A 413 -2.86 -4.29 12.83
CA LEU A 413 -3.80 -3.18 12.59
C LEU A 413 -3.09 -1.90 12.11
N GLY A 414 -3.70 -1.17 11.19
CA GLY A 414 -3.22 0.14 10.70
C GLY A 414 -2.45 0.13 9.36
N ASN A 415 -1.97 -1.03 8.89
CA ASN A 415 -1.09 -1.13 7.72
C ASN A 415 -1.77 -1.39 6.36
N GLY A 416 -3.10 -1.48 6.29
CA GLY A 416 -3.83 -1.98 5.11
C GLY A 416 -3.70 -1.17 3.81
N LYS A 417 -3.05 0.00 3.84
CA LYS A 417 -2.76 0.84 2.64
C LYS A 417 -1.28 0.89 2.27
N THR A 418 -0.41 0.23 3.03
CA THR A 418 1.04 0.32 2.84
C THR A 418 1.52 -0.71 1.81
N VAL A 419 2.26 -0.26 0.79
CA VAL A 419 2.81 -1.12 -0.26
C VAL A 419 3.87 -2.05 0.33
N CYS A 420 3.76 -3.35 0.05
CA CYS A 420 4.71 -4.35 0.51
C CYS A 420 6.01 -4.29 -0.31
N LYS A 421 7.14 -4.15 0.37
CA LYS A 421 8.49 -4.09 -0.22
C LYS A 421 9.36 -5.29 0.16
N CYS A 422 8.75 -6.46 0.39
CA CYS A 422 9.48 -7.66 0.82
C CYS A 422 10.36 -8.29 -0.26
N GLY A 423 10.06 -8.03 -1.55
CA GLY A 423 10.84 -8.58 -2.68
C GLY A 423 10.55 -10.05 -3.01
N ALA A 424 9.64 -10.71 -2.30
CA ALA A 424 9.29 -12.11 -2.58
C ALA A 424 8.57 -12.26 -3.95
N PRO A 425 8.80 -13.35 -4.69
CA PRO A 425 8.17 -13.58 -6.00
C PRO A 425 6.65 -13.76 -5.90
N ASN A 426 6.15 -14.18 -4.74
CA ASN A 426 4.72 -14.32 -4.43
C ASN A 426 4.14 -13.11 -3.69
N CYS A 427 4.81 -11.95 -3.72
CA CYS A 427 4.39 -10.76 -2.99
C CYS A 427 2.94 -10.37 -3.34
N SER A 428 2.12 -10.15 -2.30
CA SER A 428 0.72 -9.71 -2.45
C SER A 428 0.57 -8.23 -2.82
N GLY A 429 1.67 -7.47 -2.85
CA GLY A 429 1.72 -6.06 -3.22
C GLY A 429 1.42 -5.09 -2.07
N PHE A 430 0.67 -5.51 -1.06
CA PHE A 430 0.31 -4.68 0.11
C PHE A 430 0.51 -5.44 1.42
N LEU A 431 0.90 -4.73 2.47
CA LEU A 431 1.00 -5.30 3.81
C LEU A 431 -0.39 -5.73 4.28
N GLY A 432 -0.52 -7.01 4.65
CA GLY A 432 -1.78 -7.59 5.16
C GLY A 432 -2.65 -8.29 4.12
N VAL A 433 -2.30 -8.31 2.83
CA VAL A 433 -3.02 -9.09 1.81
C VAL A 433 -2.40 -10.49 1.70
N ARG A 434 -3.24 -11.54 1.67
CA ARG A 434 -2.75 -12.94 1.55
C ARG A 434 -2.08 -13.16 0.18
N PRO A 435 -0.87 -13.76 0.15
CA PRO A 435 -0.22 -14.18 -1.10
C PRO A 435 -1.06 -15.18 -1.90
N LYS A 436 -1.16 -15.02 -3.23
CA LYS A 436 -1.76 -16.04 -4.10
C LYS A 436 -0.81 -17.25 -4.18
N VAL A 437 -1.18 -18.36 -3.55
CA VAL A 437 -0.37 -19.59 -3.55
C VAL A 437 -0.40 -20.19 -4.97
N ARG A 438 0.74 -20.20 -5.67
CA ARG A 438 0.92 -21.03 -6.87
C ARG A 438 1.33 -22.43 -6.45
N ASN A 439 0.36 -23.32 -6.26
CA ASN A 439 0.64 -24.74 -6.13
C ASN A 439 1.12 -25.29 -7.48
N ASN A 440 2.43 -25.49 -7.62
CA ASN A 440 3.01 -26.54 -8.46
C ASN A 440 4.39 -26.89 -7.88
N PRO A 441 4.66 -28.17 -7.57
CA PRO A 441 6.01 -28.60 -7.21
C PRO A 441 6.95 -28.48 -8.42
N PRO A 442 8.25 -28.21 -8.23
CA PRO A 442 9.21 -28.16 -9.32
C PRO A 442 9.44 -29.57 -9.88
N PRO A 443 9.45 -29.77 -11.21
CA PRO A 443 9.88 -31.03 -11.78
C PRO A 443 11.39 -31.15 -11.66
N SER A 444 11.84 -32.29 -11.14
CA SER A 444 13.22 -32.73 -11.02
C SER A 444 13.93 -32.81 -12.38
N ASP A 445 15.21 -32.40 -12.40
CA ASP A 445 16.17 -32.62 -13.48
C ASP A 445 16.38 -34.12 -13.78
N ASP A 446 16.34 -34.53 -15.06
CA ASP A 446 17.46 -35.27 -15.67
C ASP A 446 17.42 -35.32 -17.23
N LYS A 447 18.58 -35.00 -17.82
CA LYS A 447 19.22 -35.38 -19.10
C LYS A 447 18.42 -35.54 -20.42
N GLY A 448 18.98 -34.92 -21.48
CA GLY A 448 19.28 -35.67 -22.72
C GLY A 448 19.05 -35.05 -24.11
N ARG A 449 19.99 -34.18 -24.56
CA ARG A 449 20.58 -34.04 -25.92
C ARG A 449 19.80 -34.33 -27.25
N LYS A 450 19.98 -33.37 -28.18
CA LYS A 450 20.18 -33.42 -29.67
C LYS A 450 18.99 -33.17 -30.65
N MET A 451 18.91 -31.91 -31.09
CA MET A 451 19.00 -31.35 -32.46
C MET A 451 18.71 -32.21 -33.72
N LYS A 452 17.74 -31.76 -34.54
CA LYS A 452 17.64 -31.65 -36.04
C LYS A 452 16.13 -31.54 -36.40
N GLY A 453 15.59 -30.78 -37.35
CA GLY A 453 16.08 -29.95 -38.44
C GLY A 453 14.89 -29.20 -39.10
N ARG A 454 15.20 -28.49 -40.19
CA ARG A 454 14.44 -27.51 -41.00
C ARG A 454 12.99 -27.85 -41.42
N GLY A 455 12.17 -26.80 -41.64
CA GLY A 455 11.24 -26.78 -42.79
C GLY A 455 9.84 -26.13 -42.62
N HIS A 456 9.71 -24.88 -43.08
CA HIS A 456 8.56 -24.26 -43.79
C HIS A 456 7.13 -24.21 -43.18
N GLY A 457 6.75 -22.99 -42.76
CA GLY A 457 5.60 -22.23 -43.27
C GLY A 457 4.16 -22.72 -43.01
N LYS A 458 3.41 -22.00 -42.16
CA LYS A 458 2.12 -21.34 -42.48
C LYS A 458 1.45 -20.69 -41.25
N ARG A 459 0.92 -19.47 -41.48
CA ARG A 459 -0.21 -18.78 -40.83
C ARG A 459 -0.19 -18.63 -39.30
N LYS A 460 0.16 -17.42 -38.83
CA LYS A 460 -0.13 -16.93 -37.47
C LYS A 460 -1.66 -16.90 -37.24
N LYS A 461 -2.17 -17.84 -36.44
CA LYS A 461 -3.48 -17.73 -35.78
C LYS A 461 -3.42 -16.59 -34.76
N LYS A 462 -4.47 -15.75 -34.75
CA LYS A 462 -4.75 -14.77 -33.69
C LYS A 462 -4.59 -15.45 -32.32
N VAL A 463 -3.70 -14.92 -31.49
CA VAL A 463 -3.69 -15.20 -30.05
C VAL A 463 -4.95 -14.56 -29.49
N VAL A 464 -5.96 -15.38 -29.22
CA VAL A 464 -7.09 -15.00 -28.37
C VAL A 464 -6.55 -14.98 -26.96
N VAL A 465 -6.61 -13.81 -26.33
CA VAL A 465 -6.32 -13.60 -24.91
C VAL A 465 -7.08 -14.66 -24.10
N ALA A 466 -6.36 -15.52 -23.40
CA ALA A 466 -6.96 -16.45 -22.45
C ALA A 466 -7.61 -15.60 -21.35
N LYS A 467 -8.93 -15.71 -21.25
CA LYS A 467 -9.78 -14.96 -20.33
C LYS A 467 -9.53 -15.47 -18.91
N GLU A 468 -8.96 -14.65 -18.03
CA GLU A 468 -8.88 -14.97 -16.60
C GLU A 468 -10.32 -15.13 -16.07
N ARG A 469 -10.57 -16.24 -15.38
CA ARG A 469 -11.86 -16.58 -14.76
C ARG A 469 -11.65 -16.63 -13.27
N GLU A 470 -12.72 -16.41 -12.51
CA GLU A 470 -12.67 -16.51 -11.05
C GLU A 470 -12.42 -17.97 -10.63
N ASP A 471 -11.68 -18.14 -9.52
CA ASP A 471 -11.28 -19.45 -8.98
C ASP A 471 -12.22 -19.96 -7.87
N GLU A 472 -13.25 -19.18 -7.54
CA GLU A 472 -14.23 -19.43 -6.47
C GLU A 472 -15.65 -19.37 -7.03
N CYS A 473 -16.54 -20.23 -6.51
CA CYS A 473 -17.94 -20.25 -6.90
C CYS A 473 -18.62 -18.93 -6.51
N PHE A 474 -19.16 -18.19 -7.47
CA PHE A 474 -19.78 -16.89 -7.21
C PHE A 474 -21.06 -16.95 -6.35
N SER A 475 -21.60 -18.14 -6.12
CA SER A 475 -22.77 -18.35 -5.26
C SER A 475 -22.39 -18.66 -3.80
N CYS A 476 -21.39 -19.51 -3.56
CA CYS A 476 -21.05 -19.96 -2.20
C CYS A 476 -19.66 -19.53 -1.69
N GLY A 477 -18.81 -18.97 -2.55
CA GLY A 477 -17.45 -18.56 -2.21
C GLY A 477 -16.42 -19.69 -2.13
N ASP A 478 -16.83 -20.95 -2.29
CA ASP A 478 -15.93 -22.09 -2.20
C ASP A 478 -15.27 -22.45 -3.54
N GLY A 479 -14.03 -22.95 -3.46
CA GLY A 479 -13.35 -23.58 -4.60
C GLY A 479 -13.86 -25.01 -4.84
N GLY A 480 -13.66 -25.52 -6.05
CA GLY A 480 -14.10 -26.88 -6.40
C GLY A 480 -14.33 -27.09 -7.89
N GLN A 481 -15.10 -28.14 -8.23
CA GLN A 481 -15.39 -28.50 -9.62
C GLN A 481 -16.51 -27.61 -10.19
N MET A 482 -16.16 -26.46 -10.75
CA MET A 482 -17.13 -25.44 -11.18
C MET A 482 -17.47 -25.47 -12.68
N VAL A 483 -18.59 -24.85 -13.03
CA VAL A 483 -19.10 -24.57 -14.38
C VAL A 483 -18.83 -23.11 -14.71
N SER A 484 -18.18 -22.87 -15.84
CA SER A 484 -17.78 -21.52 -16.29
C SER A 484 -18.82 -20.88 -17.22
N CYS A 485 -19.18 -19.62 -16.99
CA CYS A 485 -20.03 -18.87 -17.92
C CYS A 485 -19.33 -18.66 -19.29
N LYS A 486 -20.03 -18.89 -20.40
CA LYS A 486 -19.47 -18.73 -21.76
C LYS A 486 -19.74 -17.36 -22.40
N ARG A 487 -20.50 -16.46 -21.75
CA ARG A 487 -20.71 -15.09 -22.26
C ARG A 487 -19.37 -14.34 -22.35
N PRO A 488 -19.06 -13.64 -23.46
CA PRO A 488 -17.85 -12.80 -23.56
C PRO A 488 -17.77 -11.79 -22.42
N GLY A 489 -16.56 -11.46 -21.93
CA GLY A 489 -16.37 -10.57 -20.77
C GLY A 489 -16.65 -11.16 -19.38
N CYS A 490 -17.61 -12.07 -19.21
CA CYS A 490 -17.96 -12.65 -17.89
C CYS A 490 -16.87 -13.58 -17.29
N PRO A 491 -16.33 -13.28 -16.08
CA PRO A 491 -15.33 -14.11 -15.40
C PRO A 491 -15.95 -15.17 -14.47
N LYS A 492 -17.26 -15.12 -14.21
CA LYS A 492 -17.94 -15.89 -13.16
C LYS A 492 -17.95 -17.41 -13.40
N VAL A 493 -17.80 -18.15 -12.30
CA VAL A 493 -17.88 -19.62 -12.22
C VAL A 493 -18.80 -20.03 -11.06
N TYR A 494 -19.45 -21.20 -11.18
CA TYR A 494 -20.45 -21.66 -10.22
C TYR A 494 -20.38 -23.18 -10.03
N HIS A 495 -20.74 -23.72 -8.87
CA HIS A 495 -21.08 -25.14 -8.78
C HIS A 495 -22.39 -25.43 -9.51
N ALA A 496 -22.50 -26.60 -10.14
CA ALA A 496 -23.76 -27.03 -10.76
C ALA A 496 -24.90 -27.10 -9.72
N ASP A 497 -24.57 -27.60 -8.52
CA ASP A 497 -25.52 -27.74 -7.41
C ASP A 497 -25.96 -26.38 -6.84
N CYS A 498 -25.05 -25.39 -6.74
CA CYS A 498 -25.38 -24.02 -6.34
C CYS A 498 -26.30 -23.29 -7.33
N LEU A 499 -26.56 -23.86 -8.50
CA LEU A 499 -27.48 -23.35 -9.51
C LEU A 499 -28.68 -24.27 -9.72
N ASN A 500 -28.89 -25.26 -8.85
CA ASN A 500 -29.92 -26.29 -8.96
C ASN A 500 -29.88 -27.03 -10.32
N LEU A 501 -28.71 -27.16 -10.94
CA LEU A 501 -28.53 -27.88 -12.19
C LEU A 501 -28.27 -29.36 -11.88
N THR A 502 -29.25 -30.22 -12.17
CA THR A 502 -29.13 -31.68 -11.97
C THR A 502 -28.08 -32.35 -12.86
N LYS A 503 -27.63 -31.68 -13.94
CA LYS A 503 -26.55 -32.12 -14.83
C LYS A 503 -25.73 -30.93 -15.31
N ARG A 504 -24.42 -31.14 -15.55
CA ARG A 504 -23.54 -30.12 -16.13
C ARG A 504 -24.06 -29.70 -17.52
N PRO A 505 -24.23 -28.39 -17.78
CA PRO A 505 -24.64 -27.90 -19.09
C PRO A 505 -23.61 -28.29 -20.16
N ALA A 506 -24.06 -28.99 -21.20
CA ALA A 506 -23.26 -29.23 -22.39
C ALA A 506 -23.45 -28.06 -23.37
N GLY A 507 -22.35 -27.45 -23.84
CA GLY A 507 -22.38 -26.39 -24.86
C GLY A 507 -22.26 -24.95 -24.31
N ARG A 508 -22.86 -23.99 -25.01
CA ARG A 508 -22.80 -22.55 -24.69
C ARG A 508 -23.82 -22.22 -23.59
N TRP A 509 -23.39 -22.30 -22.35
CA TRP A 509 -24.17 -21.94 -21.18
C TRP A 509 -23.79 -20.54 -20.66
N GLU A 510 -24.79 -19.73 -20.32
CA GLU A 510 -24.64 -18.40 -19.72
C GLU A 510 -25.18 -18.43 -18.28
N CYS A 511 -24.51 -17.74 -17.37
CA CYS A 511 -24.87 -17.75 -15.95
C CYS A 511 -26.05 -16.81 -15.63
N PRO A 512 -26.77 -17.03 -14.51
CA PRO A 512 -27.92 -16.21 -14.10
C PRO A 512 -27.60 -14.73 -13.91
N TRP A 513 -26.34 -14.38 -13.62
CA TRP A 513 -25.85 -13.00 -13.50
C TRP A 513 -25.99 -12.14 -14.78
N HIS A 514 -26.62 -12.65 -15.83
CA HIS A 514 -26.95 -11.89 -17.04
C HIS A 514 -28.45 -11.78 -17.27
N GLN A 515 -29.28 -12.35 -16.40
CA GLN A 515 -30.73 -12.40 -16.52
C GLN A 515 -31.35 -11.74 -15.29
N CYS A 516 -32.29 -10.83 -15.52
CA CYS A 516 -33.00 -10.15 -14.46
C CYS A 516 -33.83 -11.17 -13.65
N ASP A 517 -33.62 -11.21 -12.34
CA ASP A 517 -34.28 -12.18 -11.44
C ASP A 517 -35.82 -12.06 -11.44
N ILE A 518 -36.36 -10.91 -11.86
CA ILE A 518 -37.80 -10.64 -11.89
C ILE A 518 -38.44 -11.01 -13.23
N CYS A 519 -37.80 -10.67 -14.36
CA CYS A 519 -38.42 -10.78 -15.68
C CYS A 519 -37.64 -11.61 -16.69
N ASN A 520 -36.50 -12.18 -16.29
CA ASN A 520 -35.59 -13.00 -17.10
C ASN A 520 -35.07 -12.36 -18.41
N LYS A 521 -35.26 -11.03 -18.58
CA LYS A 521 -34.63 -10.24 -19.64
C LYS A 521 -33.17 -9.95 -19.31
N ASP A 522 -32.38 -9.50 -20.30
CA ASP A 522 -30.96 -9.13 -20.08
C ASP A 522 -30.84 -8.14 -18.90
N ALA A 523 -30.02 -8.51 -17.92
CA ALA A 523 -29.71 -7.66 -16.79
C ALA A 523 -28.72 -6.55 -17.21
N ALA A 524 -28.90 -5.37 -16.63
CA ALA A 524 -28.10 -4.18 -16.89
C ALA A 524 -27.32 -3.72 -15.65
N SER A 525 -27.71 -4.21 -14.47
CA SER A 525 -27.08 -3.91 -13.18
C SER A 525 -27.07 -5.20 -12.36
N PHE A 526 -25.99 -5.44 -11.62
CA PHE A 526 -25.72 -6.75 -11.02
C PHE A 526 -25.12 -6.56 -9.63
N CYS A 527 -25.50 -7.42 -8.69
CA CYS A 527 -24.83 -7.49 -7.40
C CYS A 527 -23.39 -8.00 -7.61
N GLU A 528 -22.42 -7.38 -6.93
CA GLU A 528 -21.03 -7.80 -6.97
C GLU A 528 -20.70 -8.93 -5.99
N MET A 529 -21.62 -9.24 -5.07
CA MET A 529 -21.42 -10.22 -3.99
C MET A 529 -22.23 -11.50 -4.16
N CYS A 530 -23.27 -11.48 -4.99
CA CYS A 530 -24.09 -12.65 -5.26
C CYS A 530 -24.63 -12.65 -6.70
N PRO A 531 -25.24 -13.76 -7.15
CA PRO A 531 -25.70 -13.90 -8.52
C PRO A 531 -26.88 -13.00 -8.90
N SER A 532 -27.48 -12.28 -7.95
CA SER A 532 -28.65 -11.44 -8.19
C SER A 532 -28.37 -10.33 -9.19
N SER A 533 -29.26 -10.20 -10.17
CA SER A 533 -29.14 -9.16 -11.19
C SER A 533 -30.48 -8.66 -11.70
N TYR A 534 -30.50 -7.42 -12.18
CA TYR A 534 -31.74 -6.72 -12.54
C TYR A 534 -31.58 -5.91 -13.83
N CYS A 535 -32.66 -5.79 -14.59
CA CYS A 535 -32.72 -4.91 -15.76
C CYS A 535 -32.96 -3.45 -15.31
N ASN A 536 -32.85 -2.49 -16.24
CA ASN A 536 -33.04 -1.07 -15.93
C ASN A 536 -34.40 -0.72 -15.32
N GLN A 537 -35.43 -1.54 -15.58
CA GLN A 537 -36.79 -1.35 -15.03
C GLN A 537 -36.94 -1.91 -13.60
N HIS A 538 -36.09 -2.86 -13.19
CA HIS A 538 -36.22 -3.59 -11.94
C HIS A 538 -35.07 -3.34 -10.97
N ARG A 539 -34.04 -2.59 -11.35
CA ARG A 539 -32.89 -2.32 -10.46
C ARG A 539 -33.23 -1.36 -9.31
N GLU A 540 -34.24 -0.51 -9.51
CA GLU A 540 -34.59 0.57 -8.58
C GLU A 540 -35.18 -0.03 -7.30
N GLY A 541 -34.55 0.24 -6.15
CA GLY A 541 -34.94 -0.33 -4.86
C GLY A 541 -34.49 -1.78 -4.60
N LEU A 542 -33.74 -2.41 -5.52
CA LEU A 542 -33.23 -3.78 -5.33
C LEU A 542 -31.69 -3.88 -5.38
N LEU A 543 -31.01 -2.88 -5.95
CA LEU A 543 -29.56 -2.74 -5.89
C LEU A 543 -29.18 -1.38 -5.35
N PHE A 544 -28.19 -1.38 -4.45
CA PHE A 544 -27.70 -0.20 -3.75
C PHE A 544 -26.19 -0.19 -3.77
N ILE A 545 -25.59 1.01 -3.67
CA ILE A 545 -24.16 1.12 -3.44
C ILE A 545 -23.96 0.96 -1.93
N SER A 546 -23.39 -0.16 -1.51
CA SER A 546 -23.10 -0.43 -0.10
C SER A 546 -22.30 0.73 0.49
N LYS A 547 -22.78 1.27 1.60
CA LYS A 547 -22.12 2.36 2.33
C LYS A 547 -20.84 1.89 3.05
N LEU A 548 -20.63 0.56 3.17
CA LEU A 548 -19.50 -0.05 3.85
C LEU A 548 -18.27 -0.20 2.94
N ASP A 549 -18.47 -0.61 1.68
CA ASP A 549 -17.38 -0.94 0.75
C ASP A 549 -17.51 -0.30 -0.64
N GLY A 550 -18.61 0.43 -0.90
CA GLY A 550 -18.83 1.18 -2.14
C GLY A 550 -19.17 0.33 -3.35
N LYS A 551 -19.47 -0.96 -3.18
CA LYS A 551 -19.85 -1.87 -4.26
C LYS A 551 -21.35 -1.90 -4.49
N LEU A 552 -21.77 -2.24 -5.70
CA LEU A 552 -23.19 -2.42 -6.01
C LEU A 552 -23.67 -3.78 -5.47
N CYS A 553 -24.58 -3.78 -4.51
CA CYS A 553 -25.06 -4.98 -3.82
C CYS A 553 -26.59 -5.01 -3.68
N CYS A 554 -27.17 -6.20 -3.54
CA CYS A 554 -28.60 -6.35 -3.27
C CYS A 554 -28.91 -6.13 -1.78
N SER A 555 -30.21 -6.07 -1.44
CA SER A 555 -30.70 -5.84 -0.08
C SER A 555 -30.25 -6.88 0.95
N GLU A 556 -29.89 -8.10 0.55
CA GLU A 556 -29.34 -9.11 1.47
C GLU A 556 -27.91 -8.82 1.93
N HIS A 557 -27.19 -7.96 1.20
CA HIS A 557 -25.79 -7.61 1.46
C HIS A 557 -25.61 -6.16 1.90
N ASP A 558 -26.69 -5.39 2.01
CA ASP A 558 -26.69 -4.07 2.65
C ASP A 558 -27.68 -4.05 3.84
N PRO A 559 -27.20 -4.22 5.09
CA PRO A 559 -28.07 -4.19 6.27
C PRO A 559 -28.68 -2.82 6.56
N CYS A 560 -28.30 -1.75 5.84
CA CYS A 560 -28.77 -0.39 6.08
C CYS A 560 -29.95 0.05 5.19
N GLY A 561 -30.28 -0.70 4.14
CA GLY A 561 -31.37 -0.36 3.22
C GLY A 561 -31.18 0.96 2.44
N PRO A 562 -32.19 1.40 1.67
CA PRO A 562 -32.14 2.63 0.86
C PRO A 562 -32.10 3.93 1.68
N ASP A 563 -32.52 3.89 2.95
CA ASP A 563 -32.70 5.08 3.76
C ASP A 563 -31.38 5.65 4.30
N PRO A 564 -31.28 6.97 4.55
CA PRO A 564 -30.15 7.56 5.25
C PRO A 564 -29.99 6.91 6.64
N LEU A 565 -28.76 6.70 7.08
CA LEU A 565 -28.52 6.40 8.50
C LEU A 565 -28.95 7.66 9.26
N GLU A 566 -30.07 7.62 9.98
CA GLU A 566 -30.45 8.73 10.84
C GLU A 566 -29.31 8.98 11.84
N PRO A 567 -28.91 10.25 12.05
CA PRO A 567 -27.98 10.57 13.10
C PRO A 567 -28.64 10.26 14.43
N VAL A 568 -28.15 9.25 15.16
CA VAL A 568 -28.52 9.06 16.56
C VAL A 568 -27.93 10.24 17.33
N CYS A 569 -28.74 11.28 17.44
CA CYS A 569 -28.55 12.41 18.32
C CYS A 569 -29.85 12.57 19.09
N HIS A 570 -29.97 11.88 20.22
CA HIS A 570 -30.92 12.27 21.25
C HIS A 570 -30.21 12.40 22.59
N CYS A 571 -30.27 13.63 23.07
CA CYS A 571 -29.93 14.15 24.38
C CYS A 571 -30.31 13.19 25.51
N MET A 572 -29.36 12.95 26.42
CA MET A 572 -29.70 12.77 27.83
C MET A 572 -30.07 14.15 28.37
N GLU A 573 -31.36 14.39 28.59
CA GLU A 573 -31.92 15.09 29.75
C GLU A 573 -33.45 15.04 29.70
N GLU A 574 -34.06 14.88 30.87
CA GLU A 574 -35.50 14.76 31.17
C GLU A 574 -36.16 13.37 30.94
N ILE A 575 -36.18 12.55 32.00
CA ILE A 575 -37.41 12.16 32.74
C ILE A 575 -36.95 11.45 34.03
N LEU A 576 -36.87 12.22 35.12
CA LEU A 576 -37.23 11.75 36.45
C LEU A 576 -38.70 12.15 36.63
N GLY A 577 -39.57 11.18 36.91
CA GLY A 577 -40.90 11.45 37.48
C GLY A 577 -42.05 10.64 36.92
N GLN A 578 -42.59 9.75 37.77
CA GLN A 578 -43.96 9.20 37.79
C GLN A 578 -44.27 8.19 36.67
N ASN A 579 -44.74 6.95 36.89
CA ASN A 579 -45.36 6.24 38.01
C ASN A 579 -44.89 4.78 38.03
#